data_AF-A0A3M1R9I5-F1
#
_entry.id   AF-A0A3M1R9I5-F1
#
_cell.length_a   1.000
_cell.length_b   1.000
_cell.length_c   1.000
_cell.angle_alpha   90.00
_cell.angle_beta   90.00
_cell.angle_gamma   90.00
#
_symmetry.space_group_name_H-M   'P 1'
#
loop_
_entity.id
_entity.type
_entity.pdbx_description
1 polymer ?
#
loop_
_entity_poly.entity_id
_entity_poly.type
_entity_poly.pdbx_seq_one_letter_code
_entity_poly.pdbx_strand_id
1 'polypeptide(L)'
;MIRYASVAFVVCVLVSATLTWLIRRYAPLLGLTDKPDRRRKLHELPTPVGGGIAIFATMALILGIVVFTPNPWAIHPNQDWPDIAAFFGAGLWIVILGTIDDRFQLRGRYKLLGQIVAGVILVASGSTIHQVGVFGYDIPLGVFAVPISILWFVGTINAVNLLDGIDGMATTIGIILALSLAGLATLTGHYAVAFVSLAFAGALIGFLWFNLPPASIFLGDSGSMLIGLMIGAMAIRASLKGAGTVLLAAPLALCLLPILDSTAAIVRRKLSGRSIFATDRAHLHHRLLEKLGNNYRVLAVVGVLCIVLCLGGLAGVAWKNDLVAIATSAAVVVILIVTGLFGRGEAQLVYTKCRRLLRGLLNPFRRPAEAHTSCIQVQGNHSWDRLWETITEHAARRNILSVELTIDVPRLHESFCAVWDAPSNGYDEASLWQCRCPVRYDGEIAGSLRLTGLLAETHAFEDVLAELRTIIEDKLASMRPDPSPEAEPAPAPATVR
;
A
#
# COMPACT_ATOMS: atom_id res chain seq x y z
N MET A 1 2.32 7.40 -36.99
CA MET A 1 1.85 7.31 -35.59
C MET A 1 2.97 7.58 -34.59
N ILE A 2 4.08 6.82 -34.58
CA ILE A 2 5.17 6.98 -33.59
C ILE A 2 5.70 8.42 -33.52
N ARG A 3 6.09 9.03 -34.66
CA ARG A 3 6.59 10.42 -34.69
C ARG A 3 5.65 11.42 -34.01
N TYR A 4 4.36 11.37 -34.34
CA TYR A 4 3.37 12.26 -33.76
C TYR A 4 3.18 12.02 -32.26
N ALA A 5 3.26 10.76 -31.81
CA ALA A 5 3.10 10.42 -30.39
C ALA A 5 4.32 10.88 -29.58
N SER A 6 5.52 10.76 -30.14
CA SER A 6 6.75 11.30 -29.56
C SER A 6 6.71 12.82 -29.47
N VAL A 7 6.21 13.52 -30.49
CA VAL A 7 6.04 14.97 -30.45
C VAL A 7 5.04 15.36 -29.36
N ALA A 8 3.86 14.74 -29.32
CA ALA A 8 2.87 15.01 -28.28
C ALA A 8 3.40 14.74 -26.88
N PHE A 9 4.16 13.66 -26.68
CA PHE A 9 4.84 13.36 -25.43
C PHE A 9 5.76 14.51 -25.00
N VAL A 10 6.65 14.97 -25.88
CA VAL A 10 7.57 16.08 -25.58
C VAL A 10 6.81 17.37 -25.29
N VAL A 11 5.77 17.68 -26.08
CA VAL A 11 4.92 18.85 -25.83
C VAL A 11 4.23 18.75 -24.47
N CYS A 12 3.69 17.58 -24.08
CA CYS A 12 3.13 17.38 -22.75
C CYS A 12 4.15 17.62 -21.63
N VAL A 13 5.39 17.16 -21.80
CA VAL A 13 6.47 17.42 -20.82
C VAL A 13 6.68 18.92 -20.65
N LEU A 14 6.84 19.65 -21.76
CA LEU A 14 7.11 21.09 -21.72
C LEU A 14 5.92 21.89 -21.17
N VAL A 15 4.71 21.58 -21.63
CA VAL A 15 3.48 22.24 -21.17
C VAL A 15 3.25 21.96 -19.68
N SER A 16 3.39 20.71 -19.24
CA SER A 16 3.22 20.39 -17.82
C SER A 16 4.29 21.06 -16.97
N ALA A 17 5.56 21.03 -17.37
CA ALA A 17 6.62 21.74 -16.63
C ALA A 17 6.33 23.24 -16.51
N THR A 18 5.84 23.86 -17.58
CA THR A 18 5.48 25.29 -17.61
C THR A 18 4.28 25.58 -16.71
N LEU A 19 3.21 24.79 -16.80
CA LEU A 19 2.01 24.95 -15.97
C LEU A 19 2.31 24.65 -14.49
N THR A 20 3.13 23.65 -14.20
CA THR A 20 3.58 23.35 -12.84
C THR A 20 4.40 24.49 -12.25
N TRP A 21 5.33 25.07 -13.03
CA TRP A 21 6.07 26.25 -12.62
C TRP A 21 5.13 27.44 -12.32
N LEU A 22 4.15 27.67 -13.18
CA LEU A 22 3.15 28.72 -13.00
C LEU A 22 2.31 28.50 -11.72
N ILE A 23 1.76 27.30 -11.56
CA ILE A 23 0.96 26.95 -10.38
C ILE A 23 1.79 27.06 -9.11
N ARG A 24 3.03 26.58 -9.10
CA ARG A 24 3.95 26.74 -7.96
C ARG A 24 4.15 28.21 -7.59
N ARG A 25 4.25 29.11 -8.58
CA ARG A 25 4.44 30.55 -8.37
C ARG A 25 3.19 31.23 -7.78
N TYR A 26 1.99 30.85 -8.20
CA TYR A 26 0.73 31.50 -7.82
C TYR A 26 -0.07 30.79 -6.72
N ALA A 27 0.23 29.52 -6.41
CA ALA A 27 -0.44 28.75 -5.36
C ALA A 27 -0.46 29.43 -3.97
N PRO A 28 0.62 30.11 -3.51
CA PRO A 28 0.57 30.88 -2.26
C PRO A 28 -0.47 32.00 -2.25
N LEU A 29 -0.70 32.64 -3.40
CA LEU A 29 -1.69 33.72 -3.54
C LEU A 29 -3.13 33.20 -3.52
N LEU A 30 -3.33 31.95 -3.94
CA LEU A 30 -4.63 31.26 -3.94
C LEU A 30 -4.92 30.54 -2.61
N GLY A 31 -3.99 30.57 -1.66
CA GLY A 31 -4.08 29.84 -0.39
C GLY A 31 -3.94 28.32 -0.55
N LEU A 32 -3.39 27.84 -1.67
CA LEU A 32 -3.13 26.42 -1.97
C LEU A 32 -1.72 26.03 -1.47
N THR A 33 -1.52 26.12 -0.16
CA THR A 33 -0.24 25.78 0.49
C THR A 33 -0.47 24.80 1.61
N ASP A 34 0.30 23.73 1.63
CA ASP A 34 0.35 22.83 2.78
C ASP A 34 1.17 23.49 3.88
N LYS A 35 0.51 23.89 4.97
CA LYS A 35 1.19 24.50 6.11
C LYS A 35 1.64 23.37 7.04
N PRO A 36 2.93 23.33 7.44
CA PRO A 36 3.40 22.23 8.28
C PRO A 36 2.77 22.28 9.67
N ASP A 37 1.94 21.28 9.98
CA ASP A 37 1.60 20.94 11.36
C ASP A 37 2.82 20.24 11.96
N ARG A 38 3.49 20.92 12.91
CA ARG A 38 4.66 20.48 13.70
C ARG A 38 4.51 19.12 14.42
N ARG A 39 3.38 18.41 14.23
CA ARG A 39 3.05 17.10 14.83
C ARG A 39 3.04 15.92 13.84
N ARG A 40 2.94 16.14 12.52
CA ARG A 40 2.82 15.03 11.52
C ARG A 40 3.67 15.18 10.25
N LYS A 41 4.15 16.37 9.89
CA LYS A 41 4.84 16.62 8.61
C LYS A 41 6.29 17.05 8.85
N LEU A 42 7.22 16.44 8.10
CA LEU A 42 8.68 16.61 8.23
C LEU A 42 9.24 17.85 7.52
N HIS A 43 8.42 18.63 6.80
CA HIS A 43 8.86 19.80 6.04
C HIS A 43 8.77 21.10 6.87
N GLU A 44 9.82 21.92 6.86
CA GLU A 44 9.91 23.16 7.64
C GLU A 44 9.24 24.38 6.97
N LEU A 45 9.03 24.33 5.65
CA LEU A 45 8.51 25.44 4.84
C LEU A 45 7.15 25.09 4.23
N PRO A 46 6.20 26.05 4.11
CA PRO A 46 4.92 25.81 3.47
C PRO A 46 5.10 25.52 1.97
N THR A 47 4.84 24.28 1.56
CA THR A 47 5.00 23.83 0.18
C THR A 47 3.68 24.01 -0.58
N PRO A 48 3.71 24.58 -1.80
CA PRO A 48 2.53 24.63 -2.68
C PRO A 48 1.92 23.26 -2.94
N VAL A 49 0.58 23.19 -3.02
CA VAL A 49 -0.18 21.99 -3.45
C VAL A 49 -0.95 22.34 -4.73
N GLY A 50 -0.83 21.51 -5.76
CA GLY A 50 -1.54 21.77 -7.02
C GLY A 50 -1.05 20.97 -8.22
N GLY A 51 -0.27 19.90 -8.00
CA GLY A 51 0.24 19.06 -9.08
C GLY A 51 -0.87 18.46 -9.94
N GLY A 52 -1.96 17.98 -9.32
CA GLY A 52 -3.12 17.45 -10.04
C GLY A 52 -3.75 18.43 -11.02
N ILE A 53 -3.85 19.71 -10.65
CA ILE A 53 -4.38 20.77 -11.52
C ILE A 53 -3.47 20.95 -12.74
N ALA A 54 -2.14 20.99 -12.53
CA ALA A 54 -1.17 21.13 -13.61
C ALA A 54 -1.25 19.98 -14.62
N ILE A 55 -1.31 18.74 -14.11
CA ILE A 55 -1.37 17.52 -14.92
C ILE A 55 -2.69 17.48 -15.70
N PHE A 56 -3.83 17.74 -15.05
CA PHE A 56 -5.14 17.75 -15.72
C PHE A 56 -5.23 18.83 -16.79
N ALA A 57 -4.79 20.06 -16.48
CA ALA A 57 -4.80 21.16 -17.45
C ALA A 57 -3.94 20.85 -18.67
N THR A 58 -2.78 20.21 -18.47
CA THR A 58 -1.94 19.72 -19.58
C THR A 58 -2.69 18.72 -20.44
N MET A 59 -3.30 17.71 -19.83
CA MET A 59 -4.05 16.67 -20.56
C MET A 59 -5.24 17.26 -21.33
N ALA A 60 -6.00 18.15 -20.70
CA ALA A 60 -7.15 18.82 -21.31
C ALA A 60 -6.74 19.67 -22.51
N LEU A 61 -5.64 20.43 -22.39
CA LEU A 61 -5.13 21.26 -23.48
C LEU A 61 -4.67 20.40 -24.66
N ILE A 62 -3.84 19.39 -24.43
CA ILE A 62 -3.23 18.59 -25.50
C ILE A 62 -4.27 17.75 -26.22
N LEU A 63 -5.15 17.07 -25.47
CA LEU A 63 -6.19 16.28 -26.11
C LEU A 63 -7.25 17.16 -26.76
N GLY A 64 -7.55 18.35 -26.22
CA GLY A 64 -8.38 19.34 -26.89
C GLY A 64 -7.83 19.67 -28.28
N ILE A 65 -6.53 19.98 -28.38
CA ILE A 65 -5.87 20.25 -29.68
C ILE A 65 -5.94 19.02 -30.61
N VAL A 66 -5.69 17.82 -30.09
CA VAL A 66 -5.66 16.58 -30.88
C VAL A 66 -7.03 16.21 -31.44
N VAL A 67 -8.10 16.41 -30.67
CA VAL A 67 -9.47 16.13 -31.10
C VAL A 67 -9.86 16.99 -32.31
N PHE A 68 -9.43 18.25 -32.34
CA PHE A 68 -9.73 19.16 -33.46
C PHE A 68 -8.72 19.13 -34.61
N THR A 69 -7.72 18.24 -34.57
CA THR A 69 -6.71 18.11 -35.63
C THR A 69 -6.78 16.74 -36.31
N PRO A 70 -6.61 16.67 -37.65
CA PRO A 70 -6.49 15.40 -38.35
C PRO A 70 -5.34 14.59 -37.77
N ASN A 71 -5.64 13.42 -37.25
CA ASN A 71 -4.69 12.66 -36.47
C ASN A 71 -4.64 11.18 -36.90
N PRO A 72 -3.47 10.54 -36.87
CA PRO A 72 -3.28 9.17 -37.34
C PRO A 72 -3.77 8.11 -36.33
N TRP A 73 -4.34 8.52 -35.19
CA TRP A 73 -4.80 7.61 -34.13
C TRP A 73 -6.32 7.39 -34.16
N ALA A 74 -6.98 7.89 -35.20
CA ALA A 74 -8.42 7.76 -35.43
C ALA A 74 -9.27 8.27 -34.26
N ILE A 75 -8.80 9.31 -33.55
CA ILE A 75 -9.62 10.02 -32.56
C ILE A 75 -10.53 10.94 -33.36
N HIS A 76 -11.82 10.59 -33.46
CA HIS A 76 -12.80 11.29 -34.27
C HIS A 76 -13.82 12.00 -33.37
N PRO A 77 -13.94 13.34 -33.45
CA PRO A 77 -14.88 14.11 -32.64
C PRO A 77 -16.29 13.55 -32.64
N ASN A 78 -16.81 13.15 -33.80
CA ASN A 78 -18.21 12.76 -33.92
C ASN A 78 -18.53 11.36 -33.37
N GLN A 79 -17.52 10.49 -33.23
CA GLN A 79 -17.71 9.10 -32.77
C GLN A 79 -17.25 8.90 -31.32
N ASP A 80 -16.18 9.59 -30.90
CA ASP A 80 -15.54 9.38 -29.60
C ASP A 80 -15.93 10.44 -28.55
N TRP A 81 -16.73 11.45 -28.91
CA TRP A 81 -17.07 12.56 -28.00
C TRP A 81 -17.67 12.12 -26.66
N PRO A 82 -18.62 11.18 -26.58
CA PRO A 82 -19.16 10.76 -25.28
C PRO A 82 -18.09 10.17 -24.36
N ASP A 83 -17.15 9.42 -24.92
CA ASP A 83 -16.06 8.78 -24.18
C ASP A 83 -15.05 9.82 -23.70
N ILE A 84 -14.66 10.75 -24.59
CA ILE A 84 -13.73 11.84 -24.27
C ILE A 84 -14.34 12.77 -23.23
N ALA A 85 -15.61 13.16 -23.40
CA ALA A 85 -16.33 14.02 -22.47
C ALA A 85 -16.47 13.37 -21.09
N ALA A 86 -16.76 12.07 -21.02
CA ALA A 86 -16.82 11.35 -19.76
C ALA A 86 -15.44 11.20 -19.10
N PHE A 87 -14.39 10.91 -19.87
CA PHE A 87 -13.02 10.82 -19.36
C PHE A 87 -12.55 12.15 -18.74
N PHE A 88 -12.79 13.26 -19.44
CA PHE A 88 -12.47 14.59 -18.93
C PHE A 88 -13.40 15.08 -17.84
N GLY A 89 -14.70 14.76 -17.92
CA GLY A 89 -15.68 15.08 -16.89
C GLY A 89 -15.35 14.39 -15.57
N ALA A 90 -15.03 13.09 -15.61
CA ALA A 90 -14.58 12.33 -14.44
C ALA A 90 -13.23 12.86 -13.90
N GLY A 91 -12.28 13.17 -14.80
CA GLY A 91 -11.00 13.76 -14.42
C GLY A 91 -11.15 15.11 -13.72
N LEU A 92 -11.93 16.02 -14.30
CA LEU A 92 -12.23 17.33 -13.73
C LEU A 92 -12.90 17.19 -12.36
N TRP A 93 -13.89 16.29 -12.26
CA TRP A 93 -14.56 16.00 -11.01
C TRP A 93 -13.60 15.51 -9.92
N ILE A 94 -12.68 14.59 -10.25
CA ILE A 94 -11.66 14.10 -9.32
C ILE A 94 -10.68 15.20 -8.91
N VAL A 95 -10.25 16.06 -9.83
CA VAL A 95 -9.39 17.20 -9.49
C VAL A 95 -10.11 18.17 -8.56
N ILE A 96 -11.39 18.48 -8.81
CA ILE A 96 -12.19 19.32 -7.93
C ILE A 96 -12.31 18.67 -6.55
N LEU A 97 -12.71 17.40 -6.49
CA LEU A 97 -12.85 16.66 -5.24
C LEU A 97 -11.55 16.64 -4.43
N GLY A 98 -10.44 16.30 -5.08
CA GLY A 98 -9.14 16.26 -4.42
C GLY A 98 -8.63 17.65 -4.02
N THR A 99 -8.92 18.70 -4.78
CA THR A 99 -8.57 20.08 -4.40
C THR A 99 -9.39 20.54 -3.18
N ILE A 100 -10.66 20.14 -3.11
CA ILE A 100 -11.49 20.36 -1.92
C ILE A 100 -10.92 19.58 -0.73
N ASP A 101 -10.48 18.34 -0.94
CA ASP A 101 -9.86 17.52 0.11
C ASP A 101 -8.53 18.11 0.62
N ASP A 102 -7.66 18.53 -0.31
CA ASP A 102 -6.39 19.21 -0.02
C ASP A 102 -6.59 20.47 0.85
N ARG A 103 -7.73 21.17 0.69
CA ARG A 103 -8.05 22.40 1.43
C ARG A 103 -8.81 22.15 2.74
N PHE A 104 -9.75 21.22 2.75
CA PHE A 104 -10.72 21.06 3.85
C PHE A 104 -10.59 19.75 4.63
N GLN A 105 -9.70 18.84 4.21
CA GLN A 105 -9.50 17.51 4.81
C GLN A 105 -10.83 16.78 5.03
N LEU A 106 -11.45 16.35 3.93
CA LEU A 106 -12.75 15.70 3.95
C LEU A 106 -12.71 14.40 4.76
N ARG A 107 -13.83 14.07 5.41
CA ARG A 107 -14.00 12.74 6.01
C ARG A 107 -13.97 11.68 4.90
N GLY A 108 -13.29 10.57 5.14
CA GLY A 108 -13.08 9.51 4.13
C GLY A 108 -14.35 9.03 3.42
N ARG A 109 -15.52 9.03 4.08
CA ARG A 109 -16.81 8.69 3.44
C ARG A 109 -17.23 9.64 2.32
N TYR A 110 -16.93 10.94 2.44
CA TYR A 110 -17.25 11.94 1.41
C TYR A 110 -16.28 11.84 0.23
N LYS A 111 -14.99 11.59 0.53
CA LYS A 111 -13.98 11.28 -0.48
C LYS A 111 -14.37 10.05 -1.28
N LEU A 112 -14.76 8.96 -0.60
CA LEU A 112 -15.22 7.72 -1.23
C LEU A 112 -16.47 7.94 -2.10
N LEU A 113 -17.47 8.68 -1.61
CA LEU A 113 -18.67 9.00 -2.39
C LEU A 113 -18.31 9.75 -3.67
N GLY A 114 -17.42 10.74 -3.59
CA GLY A 114 -16.95 11.48 -4.76
C GLY A 114 -16.18 10.61 -5.76
N GLN A 115 -15.38 9.65 -5.28
CA GLN A 115 -14.71 8.67 -6.14
C GLN A 115 -15.71 7.74 -6.86
N ILE A 116 -16.78 7.32 -6.16
CA ILE A 116 -17.87 6.54 -6.76
C ILE A 116 -18.55 7.33 -7.88
N VAL A 117 -18.83 8.62 -7.68
CA VAL A 117 -19.40 9.49 -8.71
C VAL A 117 -18.50 9.52 -9.96
N ALA A 118 -17.18 9.64 -9.79
CA ALA A 118 -16.24 9.58 -10.91
C ALA A 118 -16.32 8.25 -11.67
N GLY A 119 -16.39 7.13 -10.93
CA GLY A 119 -16.57 5.80 -11.51
C GLY A 119 -17.89 5.65 -12.27
N VAL A 120 -18.98 6.20 -11.73
CA VAL A 120 -20.30 6.19 -12.40
C VAL A 120 -20.26 6.97 -13.72
N ILE A 121 -19.59 8.14 -13.77
CA ILE A 121 -19.42 8.90 -15.02
C ILE A 121 -18.74 8.05 -16.10
N LEU A 122 -17.67 7.32 -15.74
CA LEU A 122 -16.94 6.46 -16.67
C LEU A 122 -17.71 5.20 -17.08
N VAL A 123 -18.44 4.57 -16.16
CA VAL A 123 -19.28 3.40 -16.46
C VAL A 123 -20.46 3.80 -17.36
N ALA A 124 -21.06 4.97 -17.13
CA ALA A 124 -22.14 5.49 -17.97
C ALA A 124 -21.69 5.76 -19.41
N SER A 125 -20.40 6.04 -19.66
CA SER A 125 -19.83 6.12 -21.01
C SER A 125 -19.42 4.77 -21.59
N GLY A 126 -19.71 3.65 -20.94
CA GLY A 126 -19.38 2.32 -21.43
C GLY A 126 -17.98 1.83 -21.05
N SER A 127 -17.28 2.50 -20.12
CA SER A 127 -16.01 2.00 -19.55
C SER A 127 -16.28 0.93 -18.51
N THR A 128 -16.89 -0.18 -18.93
CA THR A 128 -17.38 -1.27 -18.08
C THR A 128 -16.60 -2.55 -18.35
N ILE A 129 -16.14 -3.20 -17.29
CA ILE A 129 -15.56 -4.54 -17.32
C ILE A 129 -16.73 -5.53 -17.51
N HIS A 130 -16.90 -6.06 -18.71
CA HIS A 130 -17.95 -7.04 -19.00
C HIS A 130 -17.53 -8.48 -18.72
N GLN A 131 -16.24 -8.77 -18.83
CA GLN A 131 -15.66 -10.09 -18.67
C GLN A 131 -14.26 -10.01 -18.07
N VAL A 132 -13.84 -11.06 -17.39
CA VAL A 132 -12.50 -11.21 -16.81
C VAL A 132 -11.87 -12.47 -17.38
N GLY A 133 -10.70 -12.33 -18.01
CA GLY A 133 -9.94 -13.47 -18.50
C GLY A 133 -9.12 -14.10 -17.38
N VAL A 134 -9.28 -15.41 -17.17
CA VAL A 134 -8.51 -16.19 -16.20
C VAL A 134 -8.03 -17.47 -16.88
N PHE A 135 -6.70 -17.63 -17.01
CA PHE A 135 -6.09 -18.82 -17.66
C PHE A 135 -6.66 -19.14 -19.05
N GLY A 136 -6.89 -18.10 -19.86
CA GLY A 136 -7.49 -18.25 -21.20
C GLY A 136 -9.02 -18.48 -21.22
N TYR A 137 -9.69 -18.47 -20.06
CA TYR A 137 -11.16 -18.50 -19.98
C TYR A 137 -11.72 -17.11 -19.71
N ASP A 138 -12.62 -16.63 -20.57
CA ASP A 138 -13.33 -15.37 -20.34
C ASP A 138 -14.57 -15.62 -19.48
N ILE A 139 -14.57 -15.08 -18.25
CA ILE A 139 -15.68 -15.19 -17.30
C ILE A 139 -16.55 -13.94 -17.43
N PRO A 140 -17.81 -14.06 -17.92
CA PRO A 140 -18.71 -12.92 -18.02
C PRO A 140 -19.20 -12.49 -16.64
N LEU A 141 -19.19 -11.18 -16.36
CA LEU A 141 -19.59 -10.63 -15.06
C LEU A 141 -21.10 -10.37 -14.95
N GLY A 142 -21.82 -10.25 -16.07
CA GLY A 142 -23.27 -10.01 -16.08
C GLY A 142 -23.67 -8.78 -15.26
N VAL A 143 -24.60 -8.96 -14.31
CA VAL A 143 -25.08 -7.89 -13.41
C VAL A 143 -23.97 -7.30 -12.54
N PHE A 144 -22.90 -8.05 -12.27
CA PHE A 144 -21.76 -7.58 -11.48
C PHE A 144 -20.78 -6.70 -12.26
N ALA A 145 -20.93 -6.56 -13.58
CA ALA A 145 -20.06 -5.75 -14.43
C ALA A 145 -19.94 -4.30 -13.94
N VAL A 146 -21.09 -3.67 -13.64
CA VAL A 146 -21.17 -2.28 -13.14
C VAL A 146 -20.50 -2.11 -11.76
N PRO A 147 -20.92 -2.85 -10.70
CA PRO A 147 -20.32 -2.66 -9.38
C PRO A 147 -18.83 -3.02 -9.35
N ILE A 148 -18.39 -4.03 -10.11
CA ILE A 148 -16.96 -4.38 -10.21
C ILE A 148 -16.18 -3.27 -10.92
N SER A 149 -16.72 -2.65 -11.97
CA SER A 149 -16.06 -1.53 -12.65
C SER A 149 -15.94 -0.29 -11.76
N ILE A 150 -16.97 0.02 -10.98
CA ILE A 150 -16.91 1.13 -10.00
C ILE A 150 -15.86 0.81 -8.92
N LEU A 151 -15.87 -0.42 -8.39
CA LEU A 151 -14.89 -0.86 -7.41
C LEU A 151 -13.47 -0.82 -7.97
N TRP A 152 -13.29 -1.14 -9.24
CA TRP A 152 -12.02 -1.01 -9.96
C TRP A 152 -11.50 0.43 -9.97
N PHE A 153 -12.35 1.39 -10.35
CA PHE A 153 -11.96 2.80 -10.35
C PHE A 153 -11.65 3.32 -8.94
N VAL A 154 -12.51 3.03 -7.98
CA VAL A 154 -12.29 3.42 -6.58
C VAL A 154 -11.03 2.77 -6.02
N GLY A 155 -10.78 1.50 -6.34
CA GLY A 155 -9.61 0.75 -5.92
C GLY A 155 -8.32 1.33 -6.49
N THR A 156 -8.27 1.62 -7.79
CA THR A 156 -7.10 2.23 -8.46
C THR A 156 -6.81 3.64 -7.95
N ILE A 157 -7.86 4.46 -7.73
CA ILE A 157 -7.74 5.79 -7.11
C ILE A 157 -7.11 5.69 -5.72
N ASN A 158 -7.66 4.84 -4.84
CA ASN A 158 -7.14 4.72 -3.48
C ASN A 158 -5.77 4.05 -3.43
N ALA A 159 -5.47 3.11 -4.33
CA ALA A 159 -4.17 2.47 -4.44
C ALA A 159 -3.07 3.50 -4.73
N VAL A 160 -3.28 4.41 -5.68
CA VAL A 160 -2.30 5.46 -5.99
C VAL A 160 -2.25 6.52 -4.90
N ASN A 161 -3.38 6.89 -4.31
CA ASN A 161 -3.42 7.82 -3.18
C ASN A 161 -2.58 7.31 -1.99
N LEU A 162 -2.65 6.01 -1.67
CA LEU A 162 -1.82 5.39 -0.63
C LEU A 162 -0.31 5.39 -0.94
N LEU A 163 0.08 5.52 -2.21
CA LEU A 163 1.48 5.61 -2.64
C LEU A 163 2.03 7.04 -2.55
N ASP A 164 1.17 8.06 -2.42
CA ASP A 164 1.56 9.48 -2.35
C ASP A 164 2.05 9.90 -0.95
N GLY A 165 2.84 9.04 -0.31
CA GLY A 165 3.43 9.27 1.02
C GLY A 165 4.88 9.76 0.98
N ILE A 166 5.55 9.67 -0.18
CA ILE A 166 6.92 10.15 -0.40
C ILE A 166 6.96 10.98 -1.68
N ASP A 167 7.65 12.13 -1.60
CA ASP A 167 7.94 13.02 -2.73
C ASP A 167 8.36 12.22 -3.99
N GLY A 168 7.65 12.40 -5.10
CA GLY A 168 7.96 11.78 -6.38
C GLY A 168 7.48 10.33 -6.56
N MET A 169 7.01 9.64 -5.51
CA MET A 169 6.66 8.21 -5.58
C MET A 169 5.44 7.94 -6.48
N ALA A 170 4.28 8.54 -6.15
CA ALA A 170 3.06 8.34 -6.92
C ALA A 170 3.22 8.77 -8.39
N THR A 171 3.91 9.90 -8.62
CA THR A 171 4.24 10.39 -9.96
C THR A 171 5.13 9.41 -10.73
N THR A 172 6.21 8.90 -10.13
CA THR A 172 7.14 7.96 -10.78
C THR A 172 6.45 6.65 -11.14
N ILE A 173 5.67 6.09 -10.21
CA ILE A 173 4.88 4.88 -10.46
C ILE A 173 3.86 5.14 -11.56
N GLY A 174 3.18 6.30 -11.53
CA GLY A 174 2.24 6.72 -12.56
C GLY A 174 2.87 6.79 -13.96
N ILE A 175 4.11 7.29 -14.08
CA ILE A 175 4.87 7.33 -15.34
C ILE A 175 5.12 5.92 -15.87
N ILE A 176 5.64 5.03 -15.01
CA ILE A 176 5.96 3.65 -15.38
C ILE A 176 4.70 2.92 -15.89
N LEU A 177 3.58 3.08 -15.17
CA LEU A 177 2.30 2.49 -15.53
C LEU A 177 1.72 3.06 -16.82
N ALA A 178 1.79 4.38 -17.01
CA ALA A 178 1.33 5.03 -18.23
C ALA A 178 2.16 4.60 -19.45
N LEU A 179 3.48 4.47 -19.32
CA LEU A 179 4.34 3.94 -20.38
C LEU A 179 4.06 2.45 -20.66
N SER A 180 3.83 1.65 -19.61
CA SER A 180 3.45 0.25 -19.74
C SER A 180 2.12 0.09 -20.47
N LEU A 181 1.11 0.87 -20.11
CA LEU A 181 -0.18 0.93 -20.79
C LEU A 181 -0.05 1.39 -22.23
N ALA A 182 0.83 2.35 -22.52
CA ALA A 182 1.10 2.77 -23.89
C ALA A 182 1.69 1.64 -24.73
N GLY A 183 2.67 0.91 -24.18
CA GLY A 183 3.25 -0.27 -24.83
C GLY A 183 2.20 -1.35 -25.07
N LEU A 184 1.40 -1.65 -24.04
CA LEU A 184 0.34 -2.64 -24.09
C LEU A 184 -0.73 -2.30 -25.12
N ALA A 185 -1.24 -1.08 -25.09
CA ALA A 185 -2.23 -0.57 -26.03
C ALA A 185 -1.68 -0.57 -27.47
N THR A 186 -0.38 -0.35 -27.66
CA THR A 186 0.25 -0.48 -28.98
C THR A 186 0.28 -1.93 -29.45
N LEU A 187 0.62 -2.89 -28.58
CA LEU A 187 0.63 -4.32 -28.90
C LEU A 187 -0.76 -4.86 -29.24
N THR A 188 -1.81 -4.32 -28.62
CA THR A 188 -3.20 -4.75 -28.82
C THR A 188 -3.93 -3.93 -29.90
N GLY A 189 -3.26 -2.96 -30.54
CA GLY A 189 -3.85 -2.14 -31.62
C GLY A 189 -4.75 -1.00 -31.16
N HIS A 190 -4.79 -0.69 -29.86
CA HIS A 190 -5.52 0.42 -29.25
C HIS A 190 -4.75 1.74 -29.30
N TYR A 191 -4.49 2.25 -30.52
CA TYR A 191 -3.60 3.41 -30.71
C TYR A 191 -4.06 4.71 -30.04
N ALA A 192 -5.37 4.95 -29.91
CA ALA A 192 -5.89 6.11 -29.18
C ALA A 192 -5.52 6.04 -27.69
N VAL A 193 -5.69 4.88 -27.05
CA VAL A 193 -5.30 4.66 -25.64
C VAL A 193 -3.79 4.76 -25.49
N ALA A 194 -3.02 4.24 -26.45
CA ALA A 194 -1.55 4.35 -26.45
C ALA A 194 -1.10 5.82 -26.50
N PHE A 195 -1.75 6.64 -27.34
CA PHE A 195 -1.49 8.07 -27.43
C PHE A 195 -1.80 8.80 -26.11
N VAL A 196 -2.99 8.60 -25.55
CA VAL A 196 -3.41 9.22 -24.28
C VAL A 196 -2.46 8.81 -23.14
N SER A 197 -2.06 7.54 -23.09
CA SER A 197 -1.12 7.03 -22.08
C SER A 197 0.26 7.65 -22.21
N LEU A 198 0.79 7.82 -23.44
CA LEU A 198 2.04 8.54 -23.67
C LEU A 198 1.93 10.02 -23.29
N ALA A 199 0.87 10.70 -23.71
CA ALA A 199 0.63 12.09 -23.35
C ALA A 199 0.58 12.26 -21.82
N PHE A 200 -0.06 11.34 -21.11
CA PHE A 200 -0.13 11.32 -19.66
C PHE A 200 1.24 11.09 -19.01
N ALA A 201 2.02 10.13 -19.51
CA ALA A 201 3.40 9.92 -19.06
C ALA A 201 4.26 11.19 -19.24
N GLY A 202 4.11 11.88 -20.37
CA GLY A 202 4.80 13.15 -20.63
C GLY A 202 4.40 14.24 -19.64
N ALA A 203 3.10 14.39 -19.35
CA ALA A 203 2.63 15.35 -18.35
C ALA A 203 3.17 15.02 -16.96
N LEU A 204 3.16 13.75 -16.56
CA LEU A 204 3.73 13.34 -15.28
C LEU A 204 5.24 13.59 -15.19
N ILE A 205 6.01 13.38 -16.26
CA ILE A 205 7.45 13.69 -16.30
C ILE A 205 7.70 15.19 -16.16
N GLY A 206 6.91 16.03 -16.83
CA GLY A 206 6.99 17.49 -16.69
C GLY A 206 6.74 17.96 -15.25
N PHE A 207 5.77 17.35 -14.58
CA PHE A 207 5.50 17.58 -13.16
C PHE A 207 6.59 17.01 -12.24
N LEU A 208 7.09 15.81 -12.53
CA LEU A 208 8.05 15.07 -11.69
C LEU A 208 9.30 15.90 -11.37
N TRP A 209 9.80 16.69 -12.32
CA TRP A 209 10.95 17.57 -12.10
C TRP A 209 10.80 18.48 -10.87
N PHE A 210 9.58 18.93 -10.58
CA PHE A 210 9.27 19.78 -9.44
C PHE A 210 8.87 19.00 -8.18
N ASN A 211 8.57 17.71 -8.32
CA ASN A 211 8.05 16.82 -7.28
C ASN A 211 9.09 15.81 -6.77
N LEU A 212 10.28 15.73 -7.37
CA LEU A 212 11.40 14.92 -6.86
C LEU A 212 11.85 15.41 -5.47
N PRO A 213 12.32 14.52 -4.57
CA PRO A 213 12.77 14.91 -3.23
C PRO A 213 13.99 15.86 -3.26
N PRO A 214 14.03 16.99 -2.54
CA PRO A 214 12.93 17.60 -1.80
C PRO A 214 11.92 18.29 -2.74
N ALA A 215 10.64 17.95 -2.60
CA ALA A 215 9.61 18.46 -3.52
C ALA A 215 9.42 19.98 -3.37
N SER A 216 9.32 20.66 -4.51
CA SER A 216 9.05 22.10 -4.58
C SER A 216 7.56 22.44 -4.75
N ILE A 217 6.76 21.43 -5.08
CA ILE A 217 5.29 21.43 -5.15
C ILE A 217 4.82 20.00 -4.90
N PHE A 218 3.77 19.86 -4.09
CA PHE A 218 3.16 18.56 -3.81
C PHE A 218 2.10 18.21 -4.86
N LEU A 219 2.00 16.90 -5.11
CA LEU A 219 1.02 16.31 -6.02
C LEU A 219 -0.40 16.59 -5.51
N GLY A 220 -0.62 16.39 -4.20
CA GLY A 220 -1.90 16.55 -3.52
C GLY A 220 -2.85 15.40 -3.80
N ASP A 221 -3.93 15.32 -3.02
CA ASP A 221 -5.02 14.39 -3.24
C ASP A 221 -5.65 14.56 -4.62
N SER A 222 -5.72 15.81 -5.11
CA SER A 222 -6.11 16.11 -6.49
C SER A 222 -5.29 15.35 -7.54
N GLY A 223 -3.97 15.28 -7.38
CA GLY A 223 -3.07 14.63 -8.33
C GLY A 223 -3.03 13.12 -8.17
N SER A 224 -2.91 12.61 -6.96
CA SER A 224 -2.83 11.16 -6.72
C SER A 224 -4.13 10.46 -7.13
N MET A 225 -5.28 11.06 -6.86
CA MET A 225 -6.57 10.53 -7.30
C MET A 225 -6.74 10.60 -8.82
N LEU A 226 -6.28 11.69 -9.45
CA LEU A 226 -6.29 11.83 -10.91
C LEU A 226 -5.45 10.72 -11.57
N ILE A 227 -4.24 10.47 -11.07
CA ILE A 227 -3.38 9.40 -11.59
C ILE A 227 -4.08 8.04 -11.52
N GLY A 228 -4.65 7.70 -10.36
CA GLY A 228 -5.38 6.44 -10.22
C GLY A 228 -6.58 6.31 -11.16
N LEU A 229 -7.39 7.37 -11.29
CA LEU A 229 -8.54 7.39 -12.21
C LEU A 229 -8.10 7.19 -13.67
N MET A 230 -7.11 7.98 -14.13
CA MET A 230 -6.65 7.96 -15.53
C MET A 230 -6.07 6.59 -15.90
N ILE A 231 -5.22 6.03 -15.04
CA ILE A 231 -4.63 4.70 -15.26
C ILE A 231 -5.71 3.62 -15.24
N GLY A 232 -6.64 3.65 -14.28
CA GLY A 232 -7.75 2.70 -14.21
C GLY A 232 -8.64 2.73 -15.46
N ALA A 233 -8.94 3.92 -15.98
CA ALA A 233 -9.73 4.12 -17.20
C ALA A 233 -9.02 3.66 -18.47
N MET A 234 -7.74 4.01 -18.63
CA MET A 234 -6.93 3.55 -19.76
C MET A 234 -6.74 2.04 -19.74
N ALA A 235 -6.58 1.42 -18.56
CA ALA A 235 -6.47 -0.03 -18.42
C ALA A 235 -7.73 -0.77 -18.89
N ILE A 236 -8.93 -0.31 -18.50
CA ILE A 236 -10.18 -0.90 -19.01
C ILE A 236 -10.24 -0.74 -20.54
N ARG A 237 -10.02 0.48 -21.06
CA ARG A 237 -10.11 0.75 -22.49
C ARG A 237 -9.10 -0.06 -23.32
N ALA A 238 -7.90 -0.31 -22.80
CA ALA A 238 -6.92 -1.19 -23.41
C ALA A 238 -7.33 -2.69 -23.38
N SER A 239 -8.21 -3.08 -22.45
CA SER A 239 -8.69 -4.45 -22.28
C SER A 239 -9.97 -4.77 -23.08
N LEU A 240 -10.77 -3.77 -23.47
CA LEU A 240 -12.11 -3.98 -24.03
C LEU A 240 -12.17 -4.69 -25.40
N LYS A 241 -11.06 -4.81 -26.16
CA LYS A 241 -11.04 -5.54 -27.44
C LYS A 241 -9.96 -6.63 -27.55
N GLY A 242 -9.26 -6.94 -26.45
CA GLY A 242 -8.23 -7.99 -26.38
C GLY A 242 -8.62 -9.14 -25.47
N ALA A 243 -7.91 -10.27 -25.57
CA ALA A 243 -8.03 -11.39 -24.64
C ALA A 243 -7.93 -10.86 -23.20
N GLY A 244 -8.78 -11.35 -22.28
CA GLY A 244 -8.96 -10.81 -20.92
C GLY A 244 -7.73 -10.83 -19.99
N THR A 245 -6.55 -11.16 -20.52
CA THR A 245 -5.25 -11.22 -19.85
C THR A 245 -4.64 -9.84 -19.60
N VAL A 246 -4.97 -8.85 -20.44
CA VAL A 246 -4.62 -7.41 -20.26
C VAL A 246 -5.15 -6.85 -18.94
N LEU A 247 -6.29 -7.36 -18.48
CA LEU A 247 -6.97 -6.92 -17.27
C LEU A 247 -6.20 -7.30 -15.99
N LEU A 248 -5.18 -8.17 -16.04
CA LEU A 248 -4.42 -8.60 -14.86
C LEU A 248 -3.11 -7.80 -14.68
N ALA A 249 -2.44 -7.41 -15.76
CA ALA A 249 -1.10 -6.81 -15.69
C ALA A 249 -1.05 -5.42 -15.03
N ALA A 250 -1.95 -4.52 -15.43
CA ALA A 250 -2.03 -3.16 -14.87
C ALA A 250 -2.46 -3.14 -13.38
N PRO A 251 -3.50 -3.89 -12.94
CA PRO A 251 -3.79 -4.04 -11.51
C PRO A 251 -2.68 -4.70 -10.72
N LEU A 252 -2.01 -5.72 -11.27
CA LEU A 252 -0.93 -6.38 -10.56
C LEU A 252 0.21 -5.38 -10.31
N ALA A 253 0.55 -4.50 -11.26
CA ALA A 253 1.58 -3.49 -11.01
C ALA A 253 1.11 -2.35 -10.06
N LEU A 254 -0.12 -1.85 -10.21
CA LEU A 254 -0.71 -0.75 -9.41
C LEU A 254 -1.05 -1.15 -7.99
N CYS A 255 -1.74 -2.28 -7.86
CA CYS A 255 -2.40 -2.68 -6.64
C CYS A 255 -1.53 -3.64 -5.83
N LEU A 256 -0.52 -4.32 -6.40
CA LEU A 256 0.28 -5.27 -5.61
C LEU A 256 0.95 -4.59 -4.43
N LEU A 257 1.59 -3.42 -4.59
CA LEU A 257 2.24 -2.76 -3.45
C LEU A 257 1.24 -2.28 -2.38
N PRO A 258 0.16 -1.54 -2.71
CA PRO A 258 -0.85 -1.13 -1.71
C PRO A 258 -1.66 -2.29 -1.12
N ILE A 259 -1.98 -3.33 -1.91
CA ILE A 259 -2.66 -4.55 -1.44
C ILE A 259 -1.72 -5.32 -0.51
N LEU A 260 -0.44 -5.46 -0.84
CA LEU A 260 0.55 -6.09 0.04
C LEU A 260 0.66 -5.32 1.36
N ASP A 261 0.72 -3.99 1.32
CA ASP A 261 0.72 -3.14 2.53
C ASP A 261 -0.52 -3.37 3.40
N SER A 262 -1.70 -3.27 2.79
CA SER A 262 -2.98 -3.41 3.47
C SER A 262 -3.18 -4.84 4.01
N THR A 263 -2.81 -5.85 3.21
CA THR A 263 -2.95 -7.26 3.57
C THR A 263 -1.95 -7.64 4.65
N ALA A 264 -0.70 -7.18 4.58
CA ALA A 264 0.29 -7.37 5.64
C ALA A 264 -0.18 -6.73 6.95
N ALA A 265 -0.76 -5.53 6.90
CA ALA A 265 -1.34 -4.89 8.08
C ALA A 265 -2.50 -5.71 8.68
N ILE A 266 -3.41 -6.22 7.84
CA ILE A 266 -4.52 -7.07 8.30
C ILE A 266 -3.98 -8.38 8.91
N VAL A 267 -3.03 -9.04 8.24
CA VAL A 267 -2.40 -10.28 8.71
C VAL A 267 -1.70 -10.05 10.06
N ARG A 268 -0.90 -8.99 10.18
CA ARG A 268 -0.23 -8.60 11.43
C ARG A 268 -1.24 -8.37 12.55
N ARG A 269 -2.31 -7.61 12.32
CA ARG A 269 -3.36 -7.38 13.34
C ARG A 269 -4.07 -8.66 13.77
N LYS A 270 -4.45 -9.51 12.80
CA LYS A 270 -5.16 -10.78 13.07
C LYS A 270 -4.26 -11.76 13.83
N LEU A 271 -2.97 -11.79 13.54
CA LEU A 271 -2.01 -12.69 14.20
C LEU A 271 -1.55 -12.13 15.56
N SER A 272 -1.53 -10.81 15.75
CA SER A 272 -1.27 -10.16 17.04
C SER A 272 -2.51 -10.05 17.95
N GLY A 273 -3.67 -10.56 17.52
CA GLY A 273 -4.91 -10.56 18.31
C GLY A 273 -5.57 -9.19 18.47
N ARG A 274 -5.23 -8.20 17.63
CA ARG A 274 -5.80 -6.85 17.62
C ARG A 274 -7.04 -6.78 16.73
N SER A 275 -7.90 -5.79 17.00
CA SER A 275 -9.02 -5.46 16.12
C SER A 275 -8.51 -5.06 14.74
N ILE A 276 -9.19 -5.54 13.69
CA ILE A 276 -8.91 -5.21 12.29
C ILE A 276 -9.01 -3.69 12.05
N PHE A 277 -9.81 -2.98 12.84
CA PHE A 277 -10.07 -1.53 12.69
C PHE A 277 -9.10 -0.62 13.45
N ALA A 278 -8.11 -1.17 14.16
CA ALA A 278 -7.10 -0.35 14.83
C ALA A 278 -6.18 0.35 13.81
N THR A 279 -5.96 1.66 13.95
CA THR A 279 -5.05 2.43 13.08
C THR A 279 -3.62 1.98 13.27
N ASP A 280 -3.01 1.45 12.19
CA ASP A 280 -1.60 1.11 12.13
C ASP A 280 -0.87 2.22 11.37
N ARG A 281 0.32 2.60 11.85
CA ARG A 281 1.15 3.66 11.27
C ARG A 281 2.34 3.11 10.47
N ALA A 282 2.52 1.79 10.41
CA ALA A 282 3.62 1.16 9.69
C ALA A 282 3.24 0.87 8.22
N HIS A 283 3.04 1.92 7.43
CA HIS A 283 2.88 1.81 5.98
C HIS A 283 4.20 1.39 5.31
N LEU A 284 4.09 0.67 4.19
CA LEU A 284 5.22 0.14 3.40
C LEU A 284 6.29 1.20 3.11
N HIS A 285 5.90 2.43 2.80
CA HIS A 285 6.85 3.51 2.50
C HIS A 285 7.65 3.97 3.73
N HIS A 286 7.06 4.00 4.93
CA HIS A 286 7.78 4.31 6.17
C HIS A 286 8.80 3.21 6.50
N ARG A 287 8.41 1.93 6.38
CA ARG A 287 9.34 0.80 6.59
C ARG A 287 10.48 0.77 5.58
N LEU A 288 10.19 1.09 4.31
CA LEU A 288 11.24 1.21 3.29
C LEU A 288 12.17 2.39 3.59
N LEU A 289 11.63 3.51 4.06
CA LEU A 289 12.43 4.68 4.42
C LEU A 289 13.33 4.40 5.63
N GLU A 290 12.82 3.74 6.66
CA GLU A 290 13.60 3.29 7.83
C GLU A 290 14.77 2.39 7.42
N LYS A 291 14.57 1.49 6.46
CA LYS A 291 15.62 0.55 6.01
C LYS A 291 16.61 1.13 5.02
N LEU A 292 16.14 1.94 4.08
CA LEU A 292 16.96 2.46 2.99
C LEU A 292 17.61 3.81 3.35
N GLY A 293 17.05 4.52 4.33
CA GLY A 293 17.54 5.78 4.90
C GLY A 293 17.42 7.00 3.99
N ASN A 294 16.98 6.84 2.73
CA ASN A 294 16.93 7.93 1.76
C ASN A 294 15.74 7.78 0.80
N ASN A 295 14.94 8.84 0.65
CA ASN A 295 13.80 8.92 -0.28
C ASN A 295 14.17 8.51 -1.72
N TYR A 296 15.36 8.90 -2.21
CA TYR A 296 15.83 8.51 -3.54
C TYR A 296 16.03 7.00 -3.69
N ARG A 297 16.54 6.34 -2.65
CA ARG A 297 16.73 4.87 -2.66
C ARG A 297 15.39 4.16 -2.63
N VAL A 298 14.44 4.64 -1.82
CA VAL A 298 13.07 4.10 -1.79
C VAL A 298 12.43 4.23 -3.17
N LEU A 299 12.51 5.42 -3.76
CA LEU A 299 11.98 5.70 -5.09
C LEU A 299 12.59 4.79 -6.16
N ALA A 300 13.91 4.62 -6.15
CA ALA A 300 14.62 3.75 -7.09
C ALA A 300 14.20 2.28 -6.93
N VAL A 301 14.15 1.76 -5.71
CA VAL A 301 13.75 0.37 -5.45
C VAL A 301 12.30 0.13 -5.89
N VAL A 302 11.37 0.99 -5.47
CA VAL A 302 9.95 0.85 -5.83
C VAL A 302 9.75 1.01 -7.34
N GLY A 303 10.45 1.96 -7.97
CA GLY A 303 10.44 2.16 -9.42
C GLY A 303 10.94 0.93 -10.17
N VAL A 304 12.07 0.34 -9.78
CA VAL A 304 12.60 -0.89 -10.39
C VAL A 304 11.64 -2.05 -10.25
N LEU A 305 11.06 -2.26 -9.06
CA LEU A 305 10.05 -3.32 -8.85
C LEU A 305 8.82 -3.11 -9.74
N CYS A 306 8.34 -1.87 -9.85
CA CYS A 306 7.22 -1.53 -10.72
C CYS A 306 7.55 -1.77 -12.20
N ILE A 307 8.76 -1.43 -12.66
CA ILE A 307 9.24 -1.72 -14.01
C ILE A 307 9.25 -3.22 -14.26
N VAL A 308 9.81 -4.02 -13.35
CA VAL A 308 9.85 -5.49 -13.49
C VAL A 308 8.44 -6.08 -13.60
N LEU A 309 7.49 -5.62 -12.77
CA LEU A 309 6.09 -6.04 -12.85
C LEU A 309 5.44 -5.66 -14.19
N CYS A 310 5.66 -4.42 -14.65
CA CYS A 310 5.12 -3.93 -15.92
C CYS A 310 5.70 -4.70 -17.11
N LEU A 311 7.01 -4.95 -17.14
CA LEU A 311 7.68 -5.74 -18.18
C LEU A 311 7.20 -7.19 -18.17
N GLY A 312 7.03 -7.79 -16.98
CA GLY A 312 6.46 -9.13 -16.85
C GLY A 312 5.03 -9.24 -17.38
N GLY A 313 4.20 -8.23 -17.09
CA GLY A 313 2.86 -8.11 -17.65
C GLY A 313 2.85 -7.95 -19.18
N LEU A 314 3.71 -7.08 -19.72
CA LEU A 314 3.87 -6.86 -21.15
C LEU A 314 4.37 -8.13 -21.87
N ALA A 315 5.35 -8.83 -21.29
CA ALA A 315 5.87 -10.09 -21.80
C ALA A 315 4.81 -11.21 -21.77
N GLY A 316 4.01 -11.27 -20.71
CA GLY A 316 2.88 -12.22 -20.62
C GLY A 316 1.88 -12.03 -21.76
N VAL A 317 1.54 -10.78 -22.09
CA VAL A 317 0.65 -10.49 -23.23
C VAL A 317 1.35 -10.76 -24.57
N ALA A 318 2.60 -10.32 -24.74
CA ALA A 318 3.35 -10.52 -25.98
C ALA A 318 3.55 -12.01 -26.32
N TRP A 319 3.77 -12.85 -25.31
CA TRP A 319 3.93 -14.30 -25.47
C TRP A 319 2.63 -15.09 -25.29
N LYS A 320 1.50 -14.41 -25.06
CA LYS A 320 0.20 -15.03 -24.77
C LYS A 320 0.28 -16.09 -23.66
N ASN A 321 1.05 -15.80 -22.63
CA ASN A 321 1.31 -16.70 -21.52
C ASN A 321 1.17 -15.97 -20.18
N ASP A 322 0.01 -16.14 -19.56
CA ASP A 322 -0.33 -15.52 -18.27
C ASP A 322 0.60 -15.96 -17.13
N LEU A 323 1.22 -17.13 -17.26
CA LEU A 323 2.16 -17.64 -16.26
C LEU A 323 3.39 -16.74 -16.13
N VAL A 324 3.77 -16.01 -17.18
CA VAL A 324 4.92 -15.10 -17.15
C VAL A 324 4.61 -13.92 -16.23
N ALA A 325 3.44 -13.29 -16.37
CA ALA A 325 3.01 -12.20 -15.50
C ALA A 325 2.83 -12.65 -14.04
N ILE A 326 2.29 -13.86 -13.83
CA ILE A 326 2.14 -14.45 -12.49
C ILE A 326 3.51 -14.76 -11.88
N ALA A 327 4.42 -15.39 -12.64
CA ALA A 327 5.76 -15.74 -12.18
C ALA A 327 6.59 -14.51 -11.84
N THR A 328 6.52 -13.45 -12.66
CA THR A 328 7.21 -12.18 -12.35
C THR A 328 6.63 -11.52 -11.11
N SER A 329 5.31 -11.56 -10.93
CA SER A 329 4.65 -11.03 -9.73
C SER A 329 5.06 -11.81 -8.48
N ALA A 330 5.05 -13.14 -8.56
CA ALA A 330 5.51 -14.02 -7.48
C ALA A 330 6.99 -13.80 -7.16
N ALA A 331 7.85 -13.67 -8.18
CA ALA A 331 9.27 -13.39 -8.00
C ALA A 331 9.50 -12.05 -7.27
N VAL A 332 8.77 -11.00 -7.62
CA VAL A 332 8.86 -9.70 -6.92
C VAL A 332 8.44 -9.82 -5.46
N VAL A 333 7.35 -10.53 -5.17
CA VAL A 333 6.92 -10.81 -3.78
C VAL A 333 7.99 -11.59 -3.03
N VAL A 334 8.56 -12.64 -3.64
CA VAL A 334 9.64 -13.43 -3.05
C VAL A 334 10.87 -12.57 -2.81
N ILE A 335 11.26 -11.69 -3.74
CA ILE A 335 12.39 -10.77 -3.56
C ILE A 335 12.13 -9.84 -2.38
N LEU A 336 10.93 -9.26 -2.26
CA LEU A 336 10.57 -8.39 -1.13
C LEU A 336 10.71 -9.12 0.23
N ILE A 337 10.25 -10.37 0.29
CA ILE A 337 10.38 -11.23 1.48
C ILE A 337 11.84 -11.63 1.71
N VAL A 338 12.54 -12.14 0.70
CA VAL A 338 13.92 -12.65 0.84
C VAL A 338 14.91 -11.54 1.13
N THR A 339 14.69 -10.30 0.67
CA THR A 339 15.53 -9.13 1.00
C THR A 339 15.14 -8.48 2.31
N GLY A 340 13.93 -8.75 2.82
CA GLY A 340 13.44 -8.15 4.04
C GLY A 340 12.97 -6.72 3.88
N LEU A 341 12.87 -6.24 2.65
CA LEU A 341 12.28 -4.93 2.36
C LEU A 341 10.82 -4.90 2.83
N PHE A 342 10.08 -6.01 2.69
CA PHE A 342 8.69 -6.10 3.10
C PHE A 342 8.24 -7.54 3.37
N GLY A 343 7.31 -7.75 4.31
CA GLY A 343 6.60 -9.04 4.48
C GLY A 343 7.34 -10.18 5.19
N ARG A 344 8.62 -10.01 5.61
CA ARG A 344 9.36 -11.08 6.32
C ARG A 344 8.71 -11.52 7.62
N GLY A 345 8.33 -10.56 8.47
CA GLY A 345 7.73 -10.86 9.77
C GLY A 345 6.36 -11.53 9.61
N GLU A 346 5.56 -11.05 8.66
CA GLU A 346 4.26 -11.60 8.33
C GLU A 346 4.37 -13.02 7.73
N ALA A 347 5.35 -13.26 6.85
CA ALA A 347 5.62 -14.59 6.29
C ALA A 347 6.07 -15.59 7.35
N GLN A 348 6.93 -15.17 8.29
CA GLN A 348 7.34 -16.00 9.42
C GLN A 348 6.15 -16.35 10.33
N LEU A 349 5.28 -15.38 10.62
CA LEU A 349 4.06 -15.61 11.40
C LEU A 349 3.14 -16.64 10.73
N VAL A 350 2.91 -16.53 9.41
CA VAL A 350 2.10 -17.49 8.63
C VAL A 350 2.75 -18.88 8.63
N TYR A 351 4.06 -18.95 8.35
CA TYR A 351 4.82 -20.21 8.34
C TYR A 351 4.68 -20.95 9.67
N THR A 352 4.81 -20.23 10.79
CA THR A 352 4.77 -20.84 12.13
C THR A 352 3.40 -21.41 12.45
N LYS A 353 2.33 -20.69 12.09
CA LYS A 353 0.95 -21.15 12.29
C LYS A 353 0.59 -22.32 11.37
N CYS A 354 0.97 -22.26 10.10
CA CYS A 354 0.80 -23.37 9.15
C CYS A 354 1.58 -24.62 9.61
N ARG A 355 2.82 -24.47 10.08
CA ARG A 355 3.62 -25.58 10.59
C ARG A 355 2.99 -26.23 11.82
N ARG A 356 2.36 -25.46 12.71
CA ARG A 356 1.61 -26.01 13.85
C ARG A 356 0.38 -26.78 13.39
N LEU A 357 -0.40 -26.24 12.46
CA LEU A 357 -1.57 -26.93 11.90
C LEU A 357 -1.17 -28.23 11.16
N LEU A 358 -0.12 -28.19 10.33
CA LEU A 358 0.40 -29.35 9.62
C LEU A 358 0.97 -30.41 10.58
N ARG A 359 1.67 -30.01 11.64
CA ARG A 359 2.10 -30.96 12.68
C ARG A 359 0.92 -31.58 13.41
N GLY A 360 -0.13 -30.80 13.71
CA GLY A 360 -1.36 -31.31 14.32
C GLY A 360 -2.12 -32.30 13.42
N LEU A 361 -2.11 -32.08 12.10
CA LEU A 361 -2.76 -32.97 11.12
C LEU A 361 -1.93 -34.22 10.79
N LEU A 362 -0.60 -34.11 10.69
CA LEU A 362 0.29 -35.22 10.30
C LEU A 362 0.67 -36.11 11.49
N ASN A 363 0.65 -35.58 12.71
CA ASN A 363 0.95 -36.32 13.93
C ASN A 363 -0.12 -36.07 15.02
N PRO A 364 -1.39 -36.41 14.76
CA PRO A 364 -2.46 -36.21 15.75
C PRO A 364 -2.21 -37.00 17.05
N PHE A 365 -1.38 -38.06 16.99
CA PHE A 365 -1.06 -38.94 18.12
C PHE A 365 0.41 -38.91 18.56
N ARG A 366 1.28 -38.11 17.92
CA ARG A 366 2.71 -38.07 18.30
C ARG A 366 2.92 -36.98 19.36
N ARG A 367 2.80 -37.42 20.61
CA ARG A 367 3.02 -36.64 21.82
C ARG A 367 4.50 -36.19 21.91
N PRO A 368 4.80 -34.89 22.01
CA PRO A 368 6.18 -34.42 22.12
C PRO A 368 6.80 -34.89 23.44
N ALA A 369 7.96 -35.54 23.35
CA ALA A 369 8.72 -36.05 24.50
C ALA A 369 9.50 -34.96 25.25
N GLU A 370 9.65 -33.78 24.65
CA GLU A 370 10.38 -32.63 25.19
C GLU A 370 9.51 -31.37 25.11
N ALA A 371 9.75 -30.40 25.99
CA ALA A 371 9.06 -29.11 26.00
C ALA A 371 9.28 -28.39 24.66
N HIS A 372 8.20 -27.95 24.00
CA HIS A 372 8.31 -27.26 22.73
C HIS A 372 8.34 -25.75 22.96
N THR A 373 9.51 -25.13 22.76
CA THR A 373 9.68 -23.68 22.76
C THR A 373 9.77 -23.15 21.34
N SER A 374 8.96 -22.15 21.00
CA SER A 374 9.11 -21.36 19.77
C SER A 374 9.05 -19.88 20.12
N CYS A 375 10.14 -19.14 19.86
CA CYS A 375 10.18 -17.69 19.97
C CYS A 375 10.40 -17.07 18.59
N ILE A 376 9.65 -16.01 18.28
CA ILE A 376 9.75 -15.28 17.02
C ILE A 376 9.65 -13.79 17.32
N GLN A 377 10.74 -13.09 17.09
CA GLN A 377 10.74 -11.64 17.03
C GLN A 377 10.38 -11.21 15.60
N VAL A 378 9.21 -10.60 15.47
CA VAL A 378 8.62 -10.14 14.21
C VAL A 378 9.15 -8.75 13.84
N GLN A 379 9.38 -7.90 14.84
CA GLN A 379 9.90 -6.54 14.70
C GLN A 379 10.65 -6.17 15.99
N GLY A 380 11.69 -5.35 15.89
CA GLY A 380 12.44 -4.84 17.04
C GLY A 380 13.87 -5.36 17.17
N ASN A 381 14.64 -4.72 18.04
CA ASN A 381 16.06 -5.03 18.30
C ASN A 381 16.29 -5.49 19.75
N HIS A 382 15.27 -5.45 20.61
CA HIS A 382 15.42 -5.85 22.01
C HIS A 382 15.40 -7.37 22.16
N SER A 383 16.33 -7.91 22.95
CA SER A 383 16.40 -9.35 23.22
C SER A 383 15.25 -9.77 24.14
N TRP A 384 14.28 -10.49 23.60
CA TRP A 384 13.17 -11.09 24.35
C TRP A 384 13.53 -12.45 24.95
N ASP A 385 14.62 -13.07 24.50
CA ASP A 385 14.99 -14.46 24.84
C ASP A 385 15.14 -14.69 26.35
N ARG A 386 15.82 -13.78 27.07
CA ARG A 386 16.02 -13.90 28.53
C ARG A 386 14.70 -13.80 29.31
N LEU A 387 13.82 -12.89 28.89
CA LEU A 387 12.50 -12.75 29.52
C LEU A 387 11.65 -13.98 29.24
N TRP A 388 11.70 -14.47 28.00
CA TRP A 388 10.99 -15.67 27.61
C TRP A 388 11.48 -16.91 28.37
N GLU A 389 12.79 -17.09 28.51
CA GLU A 389 13.39 -18.15 29.34
C GLU A 389 12.87 -18.10 30.78
N THR A 390 12.90 -16.91 31.39
CA THR A 390 12.36 -16.67 32.75
C THR A 390 10.88 -17.05 32.88
N ILE A 391 10.07 -16.70 31.88
CA ILE A 391 8.63 -17.04 31.83
C ILE A 391 8.44 -18.55 31.71
N THR A 392 9.20 -19.23 30.84
CA THR A 392 9.10 -20.68 30.64
C THR A 392 9.56 -21.47 31.85
N GLU A 393 10.60 -21.02 32.56
CA GLU A 393 11.04 -21.63 33.82
C GLU A 393 9.98 -21.48 34.93
N HIS A 394 9.36 -20.30 35.04
CA HIS A 394 8.26 -20.09 35.99
C HIS A 394 7.05 -20.97 35.66
N ALA A 395 6.70 -21.07 34.38
CA ALA A 395 5.60 -21.91 33.92
C ALA A 395 5.84 -23.39 34.24
N ALA A 396 7.06 -23.89 34.00
CA ALA A 396 7.44 -25.26 34.29
C ALA A 396 7.39 -25.59 35.79
N ARG A 397 7.78 -24.66 36.67
CA ARG A 397 7.74 -24.86 38.14
C ARG A 397 6.32 -24.87 38.72
N ARG A 398 5.35 -24.30 38.01
CA ARG A 398 3.96 -24.08 38.46
C ARG A 398 2.95 -24.97 37.73
N ASN A 399 3.41 -26.06 37.09
CA ASN A 399 2.56 -27.03 36.37
C ASN A 399 1.68 -26.41 35.27
N ILE A 400 2.10 -25.29 34.68
CA ILE A 400 1.44 -24.72 33.51
C ILE A 400 1.75 -25.60 32.30
N LEU A 401 0.73 -25.87 31.49
CA LEU A 401 0.83 -26.77 30.34
C LEU A 401 1.18 -26.04 29.04
N SER A 402 0.70 -24.81 28.88
CA SER A 402 1.01 -24.00 27.71
C SER A 402 1.01 -22.51 28.04
N VAL A 403 2.00 -21.80 27.54
CA VAL A 403 2.13 -20.35 27.61
C VAL A 403 2.25 -19.80 26.19
N GLU A 404 1.35 -18.90 25.82
CA GLU A 404 1.42 -18.15 24.57
C GLU A 404 1.50 -16.65 24.90
N LEU A 405 2.63 -16.03 24.57
CA LEU A 405 2.84 -14.61 24.71
C LEU A 405 2.86 -13.96 23.32
N THR A 406 2.04 -12.94 23.14
CA THR A 406 2.03 -12.11 21.94
C THR A 406 2.12 -10.66 22.37
N ILE A 407 3.15 -9.97 21.91
CA ILE A 407 3.45 -8.56 22.17
C ILE A 407 3.59 -7.86 20.82
N ASP A 408 2.98 -6.70 20.69
CA ASP A 408 3.07 -5.84 19.52
C ASP A 408 2.95 -4.39 19.98
N VAL A 409 4.07 -3.68 20.09
CA VAL A 409 4.13 -2.28 20.51
C VAL A 409 4.72 -1.43 19.39
N PRO A 410 3.88 -0.89 18.49
CA PRO A 410 4.33 -0.11 17.34
C PRO A 410 5.14 1.13 17.72
N ARG A 411 4.89 1.75 18.89
CA ARG A 411 5.65 2.90 19.40
C ARG A 411 7.11 2.57 19.74
N LEU A 412 7.38 1.31 20.08
CA LEU A 412 8.71 0.79 20.37
C LEU A 412 9.31 0.07 19.16
N HIS A 413 8.59 -0.01 18.04
CA HIS A 413 8.90 -0.88 16.90
C HIS A 413 9.15 -2.35 17.29
N GLU A 414 8.52 -2.83 18.36
CA GLU A 414 8.70 -4.18 18.90
C GLU A 414 7.47 -5.05 18.65
N SER A 415 7.66 -6.23 18.04
CA SER A 415 6.62 -7.25 17.89
C SER A 415 7.25 -8.62 18.18
N PHE A 416 6.73 -9.34 19.18
CA PHE A 416 7.25 -10.61 19.66
C PHE A 416 6.13 -11.62 19.86
N CYS A 417 6.29 -12.83 19.34
CA CYS A 417 5.37 -13.93 19.57
C CYS A 417 6.16 -15.14 20.04
N ALA A 418 5.76 -15.71 21.17
CA ALA A 418 6.39 -16.90 21.69
C ALA A 418 5.37 -17.87 22.28
N VAL A 419 5.63 -19.15 22.09
CA VAL A 419 4.79 -20.23 22.62
C VAL A 419 5.68 -21.30 23.22
N TRP A 420 5.28 -21.74 24.40
CA TRP A 420 5.90 -22.80 25.15
C TRP A 420 4.83 -23.80 25.53
N ASP A 421 5.07 -25.07 25.22
CA ASP A 421 4.21 -26.18 25.59
C ASP A 421 5.01 -27.15 26.46
N ALA A 422 4.46 -27.52 27.61
CA ALA A 422 5.04 -28.49 28.52
C ALA A 422 5.08 -29.90 27.86
N PRO A 423 6.00 -30.79 28.31
CA PRO A 423 6.01 -32.18 27.86
C PRO A 423 4.67 -32.86 28.18
N SER A 424 4.08 -33.57 27.21
CA SER A 424 2.70 -34.04 27.36
C SER A 424 2.60 -35.24 28.31
N ASN A 425 1.71 -35.16 29.31
CA ASN A 425 1.41 -36.27 30.24
C ASN A 425 0.01 -36.90 30.03
N GLY A 426 -0.62 -36.71 28.86
CA GLY A 426 -1.88 -37.38 28.52
C GLY A 426 -3.10 -36.88 29.28
N TYR A 427 -3.20 -35.57 29.49
CA TYR A 427 -4.35 -34.93 30.14
C TYR A 427 -5.57 -34.86 29.21
N ASP A 428 -6.76 -35.03 29.78
CA ASP A 428 -8.04 -34.93 29.08
C ASP A 428 -8.44 -33.45 28.88
N GLU A 429 -8.91 -33.05 27.69
CA GLU A 429 -9.23 -31.64 27.37
C GLU A 429 -10.30 -31.06 28.32
N ALA A 430 -11.18 -31.90 28.84
CA ALA A 430 -12.21 -31.53 29.82
C ALA A 430 -11.64 -31.11 31.19
N SER A 431 -10.35 -31.34 31.44
CA SER A 431 -9.65 -31.04 32.69
C SER A 431 -8.75 -29.80 32.60
N LEU A 432 -8.91 -28.97 31.56
CA LEU A 432 -8.05 -27.81 31.31
C LEU A 432 -8.78 -26.49 31.57
N TRP A 433 -8.11 -25.56 32.26
CA TRP A 433 -8.51 -24.16 32.26
C TRP A 433 -7.66 -23.39 31.27
N GLN A 434 -8.27 -22.37 30.67
CA GLN A 434 -7.58 -21.45 29.76
C GLN A 434 -7.89 -20.01 30.15
N CYS A 435 -6.85 -19.23 30.39
CA CYS A 435 -6.98 -17.81 30.71
C CYS A 435 -6.25 -16.98 29.67
N ARG A 436 -6.86 -15.85 29.28
CA ARG A 436 -6.26 -14.87 28.37
C ARG A 436 -6.29 -13.51 29.03
N CYS A 437 -5.10 -12.97 29.28
CA CYS A 437 -4.93 -11.64 29.88
C CYS A 437 -4.37 -10.66 28.84
N PRO A 438 -4.94 -9.44 28.73
CA PRO A 438 -4.33 -8.38 27.94
C PRO A 438 -3.09 -7.82 28.66
N VAL A 439 -1.98 -7.72 27.94
CA VAL A 439 -0.76 -7.03 28.41
C VAL A 439 -0.87 -5.56 28.01
N ARG A 440 -0.55 -4.64 28.92
CA ARG A 440 -0.65 -3.19 28.66
C ARG A 440 0.71 -2.49 28.64
N TYR A 441 0.82 -1.46 27.83
CA TYR A 441 1.94 -0.53 27.81
C TYR A 441 1.40 0.89 27.69
N ASP A 442 1.77 1.78 28.61
CA ASP A 442 1.34 3.20 28.62
C ASP A 442 -0.20 3.37 28.51
N GLY A 443 -0.96 2.50 29.18
CA GLY A 443 -2.43 2.50 29.17
C GLY A 443 -3.08 1.86 27.93
N GLU A 444 -2.34 1.53 26.88
CA GLU A 444 -2.84 0.85 25.67
C GLU A 444 -2.60 -0.68 25.73
N ILE A 445 -3.40 -1.46 24.99
CA ILE A 445 -3.21 -2.92 24.90
C ILE A 445 -2.02 -3.23 23.97
N ALA A 446 -0.92 -3.65 24.59
CA ALA A 446 0.34 -4.02 23.95
C ALA A 446 0.33 -5.46 23.42
N GLY A 447 -0.52 -6.33 23.95
CA GLY A 447 -0.48 -7.75 23.58
C GLY A 447 -1.46 -8.61 24.35
N SER A 448 -1.29 -9.93 24.27
CA SER A 448 -2.00 -10.88 25.12
C SER A 448 -1.10 -12.02 25.58
N LEU A 449 -1.23 -12.37 26.84
CA LEU A 449 -0.67 -13.56 27.46
C LEU A 449 -1.80 -14.58 27.64
N ARG A 450 -1.64 -15.78 27.08
CA ARG A 450 -2.56 -16.90 27.24
C ARG A 450 -1.86 -18.00 28.03
N LEU A 451 -2.50 -18.48 29.09
CA LEU A 451 -2.04 -19.59 29.91
C LEU A 451 -3.06 -20.73 29.83
N THR A 452 -2.56 -21.96 29.76
CA THR A 452 -3.37 -23.18 29.83
C THR A 452 -2.80 -24.08 30.93
N GLY A 453 -3.64 -24.57 31.84
CA GLY A 453 -3.24 -25.43 32.96
C GLY A 453 -4.35 -26.40 33.36
N LEU A 454 -4.10 -27.21 34.39
CA LEU A 454 -5.06 -28.23 34.88
C LEU A 454 -6.08 -27.63 35.85
N LEU A 455 -7.35 -28.00 35.71
CA LEU A 455 -8.48 -27.52 36.54
C LEU A 455 -8.28 -27.78 38.03
N ALA A 456 -7.57 -28.86 38.39
CA ALA A 456 -7.27 -29.23 39.77
C ALA A 456 -6.36 -28.22 40.51
N GLU A 457 -5.64 -27.36 39.78
CA GLU A 457 -4.67 -26.40 40.33
C GLU A 457 -5.14 -24.94 40.16
N THR A 458 -6.45 -24.73 40.05
CA THR A 458 -7.07 -23.41 39.81
C THR A 458 -6.82 -22.37 40.92
N HIS A 459 -6.36 -22.76 42.11
CA HIS A 459 -6.11 -21.80 43.18
C HIS A 459 -4.83 -20.97 43.02
N ALA A 460 -3.94 -21.31 42.09
CA ALA A 460 -2.65 -20.63 41.91
C ALA A 460 -2.52 -19.80 40.61
N PHE A 461 -3.55 -19.77 39.75
CA PHE A 461 -3.39 -19.13 38.43
C PHE A 461 -3.42 -17.61 38.47
N GLU A 462 -4.19 -16.98 39.36
CA GLU A 462 -4.31 -15.52 39.43
C GLU A 462 -2.99 -14.86 39.82
N ASP A 463 -2.30 -15.43 40.82
CA ASP A 463 -1.00 -14.96 41.30
C ASP A 463 0.07 -15.10 40.21
N VAL A 464 0.14 -16.26 39.55
CA VAL A 464 1.11 -16.51 38.48
C VAL A 464 0.84 -15.61 37.28
N LEU A 465 -0.42 -15.40 36.93
CA LEU A 465 -0.80 -14.52 35.83
C LEU A 465 -0.50 -13.05 36.15
N ALA A 466 -0.70 -12.60 37.39
CA ALA A 466 -0.34 -11.26 37.83
C ALA A 466 1.19 -11.05 37.86
N GLU A 467 1.94 -12.03 38.34
CA GLU A 467 3.41 -11.99 38.40
C GLU A 467 4.03 -11.96 36.99
N LEU A 468 3.65 -12.89 36.12
CA LEU A 468 4.14 -12.94 34.73
C LEU A 468 3.75 -11.67 33.97
N ARG A 469 2.54 -11.17 34.18
CA ARG A 469 2.09 -9.91 33.58
C ARG A 469 2.96 -8.75 34.04
N THR A 470 3.24 -8.63 35.34
CA THR A 470 4.06 -7.54 35.89
C THR A 470 5.47 -7.58 35.32
N ILE A 471 6.10 -8.76 35.24
CA ILE A 471 7.43 -8.94 34.63
C ILE A 471 7.46 -8.47 33.16
N ILE A 472 6.41 -8.78 32.39
CA ILE A 472 6.30 -8.35 31.00
C ILE A 472 6.06 -6.84 30.90
N GLU A 473 5.15 -6.29 31.70
CA GLU A 473 4.81 -4.86 31.71
C GLU A 473 6.02 -4.01 32.18
N ASP A 474 6.79 -4.48 33.16
CA ASP A 474 8.03 -3.83 33.62
C ASP A 474 9.12 -3.85 32.56
N LYS A 475 9.28 -4.97 31.84
CA LYS A 475 10.21 -5.02 30.71
C LYS A 475 9.80 -4.02 29.64
N LEU A 476 8.53 -3.95 29.29
CA LEU A 476 8.01 -2.99 28.33
C LEU A 476 8.24 -1.55 28.83
N ALA A 477 7.99 -1.26 30.10
CA ALA A 477 8.25 0.05 30.71
C ALA A 477 9.75 0.42 30.72
N SER A 478 10.65 -0.57 30.85
CA SER A 478 12.10 -0.38 30.76
C SER A 478 12.59 -0.07 29.34
N MET A 479 11.80 -0.41 28.33
CA MET A 479 12.09 -0.06 26.93
C MET A 479 11.72 1.41 26.74
N ARG A 480 12.73 2.23 26.50
CA ARG A 480 12.52 3.60 26.04
C ARG A 480 12.13 3.53 24.56
N PRO A 481 11.15 4.32 24.10
CA PRO A 481 11.02 4.57 22.68
C PRO A 481 12.38 5.07 22.18
N ASP A 482 12.85 4.50 21.06
CA ASP A 482 13.99 5.06 20.34
C ASP A 482 13.72 6.56 20.22
N PRO A 483 14.64 7.45 20.66
CA PRO A 483 14.45 8.84 20.34
C PRO A 483 14.29 8.89 18.82
N SER A 484 13.08 9.23 18.37
CA SER A 484 12.98 10.03 17.16
C SER A 484 14.02 11.15 17.29
N PRO A 485 14.56 11.71 16.21
CA PRO A 485 15.33 12.94 16.29
C PRO A 485 14.44 14.07 16.85
N GLU A 486 14.16 14.03 18.15
CA GLU A 486 13.78 15.13 18.99
C GLU A 486 15.02 16.00 18.97
N ALA A 487 14.90 17.07 18.20
CA ALA A 487 15.83 18.15 18.12
C ALA A 487 16.55 18.35 19.45
N GLU A 488 17.86 18.16 19.45
CA GLU A 488 18.70 18.98 20.32
C GLU A 488 18.18 20.42 20.17
N PRO A 489 17.83 21.12 21.25
CA PRO A 489 17.46 22.52 21.14
C PRO A 489 18.63 23.22 20.46
N ALA A 490 18.37 23.74 19.26
CA ALA A 490 19.37 24.46 18.48
C ALA A 490 20.02 25.52 19.40
N PRO A 491 21.37 25.60 19.44
CA PRO A 491 22.04 26.60 20.24
C PRO A 491 21.51 27.99 19.85
N ALA A 492 21.15 28.79 20.86
CA ALA A 492 20.60 30.13 20.66
C ALA A 492 21.48 30.92 19.67
N PRO A 493 20.88 31.63 18.69
CA PRO A 493 21.66 32.38 17.72
C PRO A 493 22.51 33.41 18.45
N ALA A 494 23.83 33.30 18.29
CA ALA A 494 24.77 34.29 18.77
C ALA A 494 24.41 35.64 18.15
N THR A 495 24.08 36.60 19.00
CA THR A 495 23.89 37.99 18.64
C THR A 495 25.23 38.56 18.18
N VAL A 496 25.42 38.64 16.86
CA VAL A 496 26.50 39.44 16.28
C VAL A 496 25.96 40.84 16.07
N ARG A 497 26.55 41.80 16.81
CA ARG A 497 26.37 43.24 16.67
C ARG A 497 26.97 43.77 15.38
#